data_AF-A0A2V8DBW6-F1
#
_entry.id   AF-A0A2V8DBW6-F1
#
_cell.length_a   1.000
_cell.length_b   1.000
_cell.length_c   1.000
_cell.angle_alpha   90.00
_cell.angle_beta   90.00
_cell.angle_gamma   90.00
#
_symmetry.space_group_name_H-M   'P 1'
#
loop_
_entity.id
_entity.type
_entity.pdbx_description
1 polymer ?
#
loop_
_entity_poly.entity_id
_entity_poly.type
_entity_poly.pdbx_seq_one_letter_code
_entity_poly.pdbx_strand_id
1 'polypeptide(L)'
;MTMSTSSSAIAILTVALSAPLTAQWLKHPTPGIPRTPDGKPNLTAPAPRTPDGKPDLSGLWTKISPKYSRNIAADLKPGEIQAWAEALLEQRQEDLGKEYMNVVCVPLGPGYSAAGDSTGSEMMKIVQTPTLILILNPDLTYRQIFLDGRAL
;
A
#
# COMPACT_ATOMS: atom_id res chain seq x y z
N MET A 1 9.92 44.57 41.86
CA MET A 1 9.77 43.14 41.51
C MET A 1 11.02 42.71 40.77
N THR A 2 12.01 42.18 41.48
CA THR A 2 13.23 41.62 40.90
C THR A 2 12.95 40.16 40.53
N MET A 3 12.79 39.87 39.24
CA MET A 3 12.74 38.47 38.79
C MET A 3 14.10 37.83 39.10
N SER A 4 14.07 36.80 39.95
CA SER A 4 15.23 35.99 40.31
C SER A 4 15.82 35.36 39.04
N THR A 5 17.07 35.73 38.73
CA THR A 5 17.84 35.25 37.57
C THR A 5 17.89 33.73 37.49
N SER A 6 17.82 33.04 38.64
CA SER A 6 17.81 31.57 38.73
C SER A 6 16.54 30.93 38.18
N SER A 7 15.37 31.57 38.38
CA SER A 7 14.09 31.05 37.85
C SER A 7 14.02 31.16 36.32
N SER A 8 14.57 32.23 35.77
CA SER A 8 14.64 32.43 34.31
C SER A 8 15.59 31.43 33.65
N ALA A 9 16.73 31.10 34.28
CA ALA A 9 17.68 30.12 33.76
C ALA A 9 17.08 28.71 33.68
N ILE A 10 16.31 28.30 34.70
CA ILE A 10 15.65 27.00 34.74
C ILE A 10 14.59 26.90 33.64
N ALA A 11 13.79 27.95 33.43
CA ALA A 11 12.76 27.99 32.39
C ALA A 11 13.34 27.92 30.97
N ILE A 12 14.48 28.59 30.72
CA ILE A 12 15.17 28.52 29.43
C ILE A 12 15.71 27.11 29.19
N LEU A 13 16.25 26.46 30.21
CA LEU A 13 16.80 25.11 30.10
C LEU A 13 15.70 24.07 29.82
N THR A 14 14.54 24.15 30.49
CA THR A 14 13.40 23.25 30.21
C THR A 14 12.83 23.46 28.81
N VAL A 15 12.73 24.69 28.32
CA VAL A 15 12.31 24.96 26.94
C VAL A 15 13.31 24.38 25.93
N ALA A 16 14.62 24.55 26.17
CA ALA A 16 15.68 23.99 25.31
C ALA A 16 15.69 22.45 25.30
N LEU A 17 15.44 21.80 26.45
CA LEU A 17 15.32 20.35 26.57
C LEU A 17 14.01 19.79 25.99
N SER A 18 12.99 20.63 25.84
CA SER A 18 11.71 20.28 25.20
C SER A 18 11.68 20.51 23.68
N ALA A 19 12.82 20.87 23.06
CA ALA A 19 12.92 20.88 21.62
C ALA A 19 12.52 19.49 21.10
N PRO A 20 11.56 19.38 20.17
CA PRO A 20 11.17 18.08 19.65
C PRO A 20 12.42 17.46 19.02
N LEU A 21 12.98 16.44 19.66
CA LEU A 21 13.93 15.56 18.98
C LEU A 21 13.18 15.12 17.72
N THR A 22 13.71 15.50 16.57
CA THR A 22 13.14 15.18 15.28
C THR A 22 13.21 13.67 15.09
N ALA A 23 12.26 12.95 15.66
CA ALA A 23 11.84 11.63 15.21
C ALA A 23 11.09 11.78 13.87
N GLN A 24 11.70 12.51 12.92
CA GLN A 24 11.15 12.77 11.61
C GLN A 24 11.69 11.71 10.65
N TRP A 25 11.20 10.49 10.81
CA TRP A 25 11.33 9.43 9.80
C TRP A 25 10.65 9.81 8.48
N LEU A 26 9.95 10.96 8.43
CA LEU A 26 9.30 11.53 7.25
C LEU A 26 10.24 11.66 6.04
N LYS A 27 11.55 11.84 6.28
CA LYS A 27 12.57 11.98 5.22
C LYS A 27 13.48 10.75 5.08
N HIS A 28 13.20 9.65 5.78
CA HIS A 28 14.04 8.47 5.70
C HIS A 28 13.83 7.76 4.36
N PRO A 29 14.83 7.74 3.46
CA PRO A 29 14.67 7.11 2.16
C PRO A 29 14.67 5.59 2.31
N THR A 30 13.75 4.90 1.63
CA THR A 30 13.85 3.44 1.50
C THR A 30 15.18 3.06 0.83
N PRO A 31 16.01 2.21 1.46
CA PRO A 31 17.26 1.73 0.87
C PRO A 31 17.02 1.01 -0.46
N GLY A 32 18.02 1.02 -1.35
CA GLY A 32 17.99 0.26 -2.61
C GLY A 32 17.16 0.87 -3.75
N ILE A 33 16.31 1.86 -3.50
CA ILE A 33 15.58 2.57 -4.59
C ILE A 33 16.57 3.46 -5.37
N PRO A 34 16.74 3.24 -6.69
CA PRO A 34 17.54 4.12 -7.54
C PRO A 34 16.99 5.55 -7.53
N ARG A 35 17.88 6.53 -7.39
CA ARG A 35 17.51 7.95 -7.28
C ARG A 35 18.27 8.81 -8.28
N THR A 36 17.63 9.89 -8.70
CA THR A 36 18.23 10.96 -9.50
C THR A 36 19.20 11.79 -8.64
N PRO A 37 20.06 12.64 -9.24
CA PRO A 37 20.98 13.50 -8.50
C PRO A 37 20.32 14.47 -7.51
N ASP A 38 19.05 14.85 -7.74
CA ASP A 38 18.23 15.65 -6.83
C ASP A 38 17.56 14.83 -5.71
N GLY A 39 17.87 13.53 -5.61
CA GLY A 39 17.42 12.65 -4.52
C GLY A 39 16.02 12.05 -4.69
N LYS A 40 15.34 12.29 -5.82
CA LYS A 40 14.01 11.72 -6.09
C LYS A 40 14.11 10.28 -6.62
N PRO A 41 13.11 9.42 -6.40
CA PRO A 41 13.05 8.10 -7.04
C PRO A 41 13.14 8.22 -8.56
N ASN A 42 14.03 7.45 -9.18
CA ASN A 42 14.15 7.39 -10.63
C ASN A 42 13.15 6.36 -11.20
N LEU A 43 12.04 6.85 -11.75
CA LEU A 43 10.97 6.01 -12.31
C LEU A 43 11.31 5.37 -13.67
N THR A 44 12.43 5.74 -14.29
CA THR A 44 12.91 5.13 -15.55
C THR A 44 14.06 4.16 -15.34
N ALA A 45 14.48 3.94 -14.09
CA ALA A 45 15.51 2.96 -13.77
C ALA A 45 15.03 1.53 -14.12
N PRO A 46 15.95 0.62 -14.53
CA PRO A 46 15.62 -0.78 -14.69
C PRO A 46 15.04 -1.37 -13.40
N ALA A 47 14.08 -2.28 -13.54
CA ALA A 47 13.54 -3.02 -12.41
C ALA A 47 14.66 -3.78 -11.68
N PRO A 48 14.71 -3.73 -10.34
CA PRO A 48 15.63 -4.56 -9.55
C PRO A 48 15.49 -6.03 -9.94
N ARG A 49 16.60 -6.76 -9.90
CA ARG A 49 16.66 -8.17 -10.25
C ARG A 49 17.18 -9.01 -9.08
N THR A 50 16.63 -10.19 -8.92
CA THR A 50 17.12 -11.23 -8.01
C THR A 50 18.44 -11.82 -8.51
N PRO A 51 19.18 -12.58 -7.68
CA PRO A 51 20.43 -13.24 -8.10
C PRO A 51 20.27 -14.20 -9.30
N ASP A 52 19.08 -14.77 -9.50
CA ASP A 52 18.73 -15.60 -10.66
C ASP A 52 18.21 -14.79 -11.87
N GLY A 53 18.34 -13.46 -11.84
CA GLY A 53 18.04 -12.58 -12.97
C GLY A 53 16.55 -12.26 -13.18
N LYS A 54 15.66 -12.75 -12.31
CA LYS A 54 14.22 -12.44 -12.37
C LYS A 54 13.94 -11.07 -11.76
N PRO A 55 12.82 -10.41 -12.11
CA PRO A 55 12.38 -9.22 -11.38
C PRO A 55 12.27 -9.50 -9.87
N ASP A 56 12.87 -8.62 -9.06
CA ASP A 56 12.68 -8.61 -7.62
C ASP A 56 11.48 -7.73 -7.27
N LEU A 57 10.43 -8.37 -6.76
CA LEU A 57 9.20 -7.71 -6.35
C LEU A 57 9.26 -7.23 -4.90
N SER A 58 10.36 -7.46 -4.17
CA SER A 58 10.47 -7.08 -2.76
C SER A 58 10.33 -5.57 -2.58
N GLY A 59 9.48 -5.15 -1.65
CA GLY A 59 9.26 -3.73 -1.38
C GLY A 59 7.84 -3.39 -0.94
N LEU A 60 7.57 -2.09 -0.85
CA LEU A 60 6.22 -1.55 -0.60
C LEU A 60 5.51 -1.29 -1.93
N TRP A 61 4.26 -1.73 -2.03
CA TRP A 61 3.44 -1.65 -3.22
C TRP A 61 2.07 -1.09 -2.89
N THR A 62 1.52 -0.24 -3.76
CA THR A 62 0.10 0.11 -3.71
C THR A 62 -0.73 -1.04 -4.28
N LYS A 63 -1.68 -1.57 -3.51
CA LYS A 63 -2.52 -2.72 -3.92
C LYS A 63 -3.32 -2.44 -5.20
N ILE A 64 -3.88 -1.24 -5.32
CA ILE A 64 -4.70 -0.85 -6.46
C ILE A 64 -4.30 0.56 -6.92
N SER A 65 -4.28 0.76 -8.24
CA SER A 65 -4.17 2.10 -8.79
C SER A 65 -5.48 2.85 -8.56
N PRO A 66 -5.46 4.16 -8.23
CA PRO A 66 -6.68 4.96 -8.14
C PRO A 66 -7.60 4.81 -9.34
N LYS A 67 -7.02 4.62 -10.54
CA LYS A 67 -7.74 4.38 -11.80
C LYS A 67 -8.68 3.18 -11.74
N TYR A 68 -8.26 2.08 -11.12
CA TYR A 68 -9.01 0.81 -11.11
C TYR A 68 -9.79 0.61 -9.80
N SER A 69 -9.67 1.51 -8.84
CA SER A 69 -10.30 1.41 -7.50
C SER A 69 -11.83 1.32 -7.52
N ARG A 70 -12.47 1.85 -8.58
CA ARG A 70 -13.93 1.87 -8.77
C ARG A 70 -14.37 1.26 -10.09
N ASN A 71 -13.46 1.14 -11.05
CA ASN A 71 -13.74 0.60 -12.36
C ASN A 71 -12.53 -0.20 -12.87
N ILE A 72 -12.57 -1.52 -12.70
CA ILE A 72 -11.53 -2.41 -13.22
C ILE A 72 -11.49 -2.45 -14.76
N ALA A 73 -12.57 -2.01 -15.41
CA ALA A 73 -12.71 -1.92 -16.86
C ALA A 73 -12.33 -0.54 -17.40
N ALA A 74 -11.64 0.30 -16.63
CA ALA A 74 -11.31 1.68 -17.03
C ALA A 74 -10.49 1.81 -18.33
N ASP A 75 -9.84 0.73 -18.79
CA ASP A 75 -9.10 0.67 -20.06
C ASP A 75 -9.82 -0.06 -21.19
N LEU A 76 -10.97 -0.67 -20.88
CA LEU A 76 -11.75 -1.38 -21.89
C LEU A 76 -12.50 -0.38 -22.76
N LYS A 77 -12.53 -0.65 -24.05
CA LYS A 77 -13.32 0.10 -25.02
C LYS A 77 -14.80 -0.28 -24.91
N PRO A 78 -15.71 0.61 -25.35
CA PRO A 78 -17.12 0.26 -25.49
C PRO A 78 -17.29 -1.03 -26.30
N GLY A 79 -18.08 -1.98 -25.79
CA GLY A 79 -18.32 -3.28 -26.42
C GLY A 79 -17.27 -4.38 -26.11
N GLU A 80 -16.19 -4.07 -25.39
CA GLU A 80 -15.28 -5.10 -24.85
C GLU A 80 -15.80 -5.73 -23.54
N ILE A 81 -16.82 -5.12 -22.93
CA ILE A 81 -17.55 -5.69 -21.80
C ILE A 81 -18.73 -6.50 -22.37
N GLN A 82 -18.92 -7.71 -21.85
CA GLN A 82 -20.04 -8.55 -22.25
C GLN A 82 -21.36 -7.89 -21.81
N ALA A 83 -22.36 -7.85 -22.69
CA ALA A 83 -23.62 -7.13 -22.43
C ALA A 83 -24.33 -7.57 -21.13
N TRP A 84 -24.26 -8.85 -20.77
CA TRP A 84 -24.83 -9.32 -19.50
C TRP A 84 -24.09 -8.76 -18.27
N ALA A 85 -22.79 -8.49 -18.39
CA ALA A 85 -21.99 -7.94 -17.31
C ALA A 85 -22.26 -6.45 -17.11
N GLU A 86 -22.50 -5.71 -18.20
CA GLU A 86 -22.97 -4.32 -18.14
C GLU A 86 -24.35 -4.24 -17.47
N ALA A 87 -25.29 -5.09 -17.91
CA ALA A 87 -26.64 -5.15 -17.32
C ALA A 87 -26.60 -5.54 -15.84
N LEU A 88 -25.73 -6.48 -15.45
CA LEU A 88 -25.56 -6.86 -14.05
C LEU A 88 -24.94 -5.74 -13.21
N LEU A 89 -24.02 -4.95 -13.78
CA LEU A 89 -23.44 -3.80 -13.10
C LEU A 89 -24.50 -2.73 -12.85
N GLU A 90 -25.31 -2.40 -13.85
CA GLU A 90 -26.42 -1.44 -13.72
C GLU A 90 -27.43 -1.90 -12.66
N GLN A 91 -27.85 -3.17 -12.72
CA GLN A 91 -28.75 -3.76 -11.71
C GLN A 91 -28.18 -3.61 -10.29
N ARG A 92 -26.88 -3.87 -10.09
CA ARG A 92 -26.22 -3.78 -8.79
C ARG A 92 -26.02 -2.36 -8.29
N GLN A 93 -25.97 -1.38 -9.19
CA GLN A 93 -25.94 0.03 -8.81
C GLN A 93 -27.31 0.45 -8.28
N GLU A 94 -28.39 0.07 -8.97
CA GLU A 94 -29.77 0.40 -8.59
C GLU A 94 -30.20 -0.27 -7.29
N ASP A 95 -29.76 -1.52 -7.03
CA ASP A 95 -30.06 -2.22 -5.79
C ASP A 95 -29.10 -1.91 -4.63
N LEU A 96 -28.21 -0.93 -4.83
CA LEU A 96 -27.19 -0.47 -3.89
C LEU A 96 -26.23 -1.58 -3.43
N GLY A 97 -26.00 -2.59 -4.27
CA GLY A 97 -25.08 -3.68 -4.00
C GLY A 97 -25.50 -4.53 -2.80
N LYS A 98 -26.81 -4.69 -2.57
CA LYS A 98 -27.35 -5.43 -1.42
C LYS A 98 -26.84 -6.87 -1.29
N GLU A 99 -26.38 -7.46 -2.40
CA GLU A 99 -25.80 -8.81 -2.45
C GLU A 99 -24.27 -8.83 -2.23
N TYR A 100 -23.64 -7.67 -2.04
CA TYR A 100 -22.20 -7.61 -1.82
C TYR A 100 -21.84 -8.27 -0.48
N MET A 101 -20.70 -8.97 -0.44
CA MET A 101 -20.38 -9.92 0.62
C MET A 101 -20.33 -9.30 2.02
N ASN A 102 -19.92 -8.03 2.13
CA ASN A 102 -19.95 -7.30 3.40
C ASN A 102 -21.39 -6.97 3.88
N VAL A 103 -22.36 -6.80 2.98
CA VAL A 103 -23.76 -6.46 3.30
C VAL A 103 -24.46 -7.68 3.88
N VAL A 104 -24.16 -8.87 3.35
CA VAL A 104 -24.74 -10.14 3.81
C VAL A 104 -23.89 -10.85 4.88
N CYS A 105 -22.91 -10.16 5.46
CA CYS A 105 -22.06 -10.64 6.55
C CYS A 105 -21.30 -11.94 6.24
N VAL A 106 -20.88 -12.15 4.99
CA VAL A 106 -19.99 -13.27 4.61
C VAL A 106 -18.56 -12.76 4.38
N PRO A 107 -17.54 -13.63 4.56
CA PRO A 107 -16.16 -13.24 4.31
C PRO A 107 -15.95 -12.67 2.90
N LEU A 108 -15.16 -11.59 2.78
CA LEU A 108 -14.87 -10.89 1.50
C LEU A 108 -14.14 -11.75 0.45
N GLY A 109 -13.75 -12.99 0.80
CA GLY A 109 -13.11 -13.93 -0.11
C GLY A 109 -11.85 -13.36 -0.77
N PRO A 110 -11.55 -13.74 -2.02
CA PRO A 110 -10.40 -13.21 -2.76
C PRO A 110 -10.45 -11.69 -2.98
N GLY A 111 -11.63 -11.07 -2.94
CA GLY A 111 -11.83 -9.63 -3.08
C GLY A 111 -11.09 -8.83 -2.01
N TYR A 112 -10.95 -9.37 -0.81
CA TYR A 112 -10.17 -8.77 0.28
C TYR A 112 -8.70 -8.51 -0.11
N SER A 113 -8.11 -9.45 -0.84
CA SER A 113 -6.69 -9.39 -1.21
C SER A 113 -6.43 -8.39 -2.33
N ALA A 114 -7.44 -8.06 -3.14
CA ALA A 114 -7.31 -7.19 -4.31
C ALA A 114 -7.88 -5.78 -4.09
N ALA A 115 -8.86 -5.62 -3.21
CA ALA A 115 -9.57 -4.36 -3.01
C ALA A 115 -8.91 -3.43 -1.98
N GLY A 116 -7.93 -3.92 -1.22
CA GLY A 116 -7.64 -3.32 0.09
C GLY A 116 -8.86 -3.48 1.01
N ASP A 117 -8.77 -2.96 2.22
CA ASP A 117 -9.97 -2.63 2.99
C ASP A 117 -10.95 -1.73 2.18
N SER A 118 -12.07 -1.34 2.78
CA SER A 118 -13.02 -0.39 2.15
C SER A 118 -12.40 0.97 1.77
N THR A 119 -11.14 1.24 2.15
CA THR A 119 -10.41 2.47 1.84
C THR A 119 -9.44 2.34 0.66
N GLY A 120 -9.14 1.12 0.18
CA GLY A 120 -8.47 0.85 -1.09
C GLY A 120 -7.09 1.50 -1.28
N SER A 121 -6.49 2.02 -0.21
CA SER A 121 -5.28 2.85 -0.26
C SER A 121 -4.12 2.27 0.54
N GLU A 122 -4.23 1.01 0.93
CA GLU A 122 -3.22 0.37 1.75
C GLU A 122 -2.02 -0.11 0.93
N MET A 123 -0.83 0.28 1.36
CA MET A 123 0.40 -0.33 0.88
C MET A 123 0.52 -1.75 1.43
N MET A 124 0.86 -2.70 0.57
CA MET A 124 1.29 -4.04 0.98
C MET A 124 2.80 -4.16 0.87
N LYS A 125 3.40 -4.99 1.73
CA LYS A 125 4.82 -5.33 1.63
C LYS A 125 4.97 -6.70 0.99
N ILE A 126 5.75 -6.75 -0.09
CA ILE A 126 6.18 -8.01 -0.70
C ILE A 126 7.57 -8.37 -0.16
N VAL A 127 7.73 -9.63 0.24
CA VAL A 127 9.02 -10.25 0.53
C VAL A 127 9.17 -11.43 -0.41
N GLN A 128 10.17 -11.39 -1.28
CA GLN A 128 10.46 -12.45 -2.23
C GLN A 128 11.72 -13.21 -1.81
N THR A 129 11.61 -14.53 -1.77
CA THR A 129 12.74 -15.46 -1.63
C THR A 129 12.77 -16.38 -2.85
N PRO A 130 13.82 -17.21 -3.03
CA PRO A 130 13.88 -18.16 -4.14
C PRO A 130 12.70 -19.16 -4.17
N THR A 131 12.05 -19.44 -3.03
CA THR A 131 11.03 -20.48 -2.89
C THR A 131 9.67 -19.98 -2.41
N LEU A 132 9.56 -18.70 -2.04
CA LEU A 132 8.34 -18.14 -1.45
C LEU A 132 8.21 -16.66 -1.78
N ILE A 133 7.01 -16.24 -2.17
CA ILE A 133 6.58 -14.85 -2.11
C ILE A 133 5.59 -14.70 -0.95
N LEU A 134 5.88 -13.76 -0.06
CA LEU A 134 5.00 -13.36 1.03
C LEU A 134 4.48 -11.95 0.75
N ILE A 135 3.16 -11.81 0.76
CA ILE A 135 2.47 -10.52 0.68
C ILE A 135 1.92 -10.23 2.07
N LEU A 136 2.39 -9.16 2.69
CA LEU A 136 1.98 -8.71 4.01
C LEU A 136 1.07 -7.49 3.89
N ASN A 137 -0.07 -7.57 4.55
CA ASN A 137 -1.04 -6.49 4.64
C ASN A 137 -0.90 -5.76 5.99
N PRO A 138 -1.30 -4.48 6.08
CA PRO A 138 -1.20 -3.70 7.32
C PRO A 138 -2.19 -4.15 8.41
N ASP A 139 -3.23 -4.89 8.04
CA ASP A 139 -4.25 -5.50 8.90
C ASP A 139 -3.82 -6.86 9.52
N LEU A 140 -2.52 -7.18 9.46
CA LEU A 140 -1.92 -8.45 9.92
C LEU A 140 -2.29 -9.69 9.12
N THR A 141 -3.06 -9.57 8.04
CA THR A 141 -3.30 -10.66 7.10
C THR A 141 -2.11 -10.83 6.14
N TYR A 142 -2.00 -12.01 5.54
CA TYR A 142 -0.94 -12.31 4.61
C TYR A 142 -1.37 -13.30 3.53
N ARG A 143 -0.65 -13.30 2.40
CA ARG A 143 -0.73 -14.33 1.37
C ARG A 143 0.63 -14.95 1.14
N GLN A 144 0.65 -16.27 1.02
CA GLN A 144 1.83 -17.05 0.68
C GLN A 144 1.68 -17.63 -0.73
N ILE A 145 2.72 -17.47 -1.54
CA ILE A 145 2.80 -18.04 -2.89
C ILE A 145 4.09 -18.86 -2.94
N PHE A 146 3.94 -20.18 -2.86
CA PHE A 146 5.07 -21.10 -2.93
C PHE A 146 5.58 -21.21 -4.37
N LEU A 147 6.90 -21.11 -4.55
CA LEU A 147 7.58 -21.16 -5.84
C LEU A 147 8.35 -22.48 -6.05
N ASP A 148 8.21 -23.42 -5.12
CA ASP A 148 8.94 -24.68 -5.08
C ASP A 148 8.27 -25.82 -5.85
N GLY A 149 7.25 -25.51 -6.65
CA GLY A 149 6.59 -26.48 -7.54
C GLY A 149 5.70 -27.50 -6.83
N ARG A 150 5.36 -27.30 -5.56
CA ARG A 150 4.38 -28.14 -4.86
C ARG A 150 3.00 -28.09 -5.53
N ALA A 151 2.25 -29.19 -5.43
CA ALA A 151 0.88 -29.26 -5.96
C ALA A 151 -0.06 -28.28 -5.24
N LEU A 152 -1.01 -27.73 -5.99
CA LEU A 152 -2.07 -26.81 -5.52
C LEU A 152 -3.33 -27.56 -5.13
#